data_AF-A0A7J9QCU8-F1
#
_entry.id   AF-A0A7J9QCU8-F1
#
_cell.length_a   1.000
_cell.length_b   1.000
_cell.length_c   1.000
_cell.angle_alpha   90.00
_cell.angle_beta   90.00
_cell.angle_gamma   90.00
#
_symmetry.space_group_name_H-M   'P 1'
#
loop_
_entity.id
_entity.type
_entity.pdbx_description
1 polymer ?
#
loop_
_entity_poly.entity_id
_entity_poly.type
_entity_poly.pdbx_seq_one_letter_code
_entity_poly.pdbx_strand_id
1 'polypeptide(L)'
;MTPDLDSQIGISVYSTKFNGVGGKIRVTPEDFEVSEKILEKTQNSINQEEGYAVYKLKKKRIDTNHALSDIFRKKGIRLKSLGLKDASAITEQFVCSGNKGKAIEDYSTEKYSLRKIGFVKKPLSKKDMIGNHFKIKISD
;
A
#
# COMPACT_ATOMS: atom_id res chain seq x y z
N MET A 1 -1.47 -9.94 31.69
CA MET A 1 -0.09 -9.47 31.85
C MET A 1 0.45 -9.22 30.45
N THR A 2 1.14 -8.11 30.25
CA THR A 2 1.73 -7.76 28.95
C THR A 2 2.94 -8.67 28.69
N PRO A 3 3.17 -9.17 27.46
CA PRO A 3 4.34 -10.00 27.16
C PRO A 3 5.66 -9.37 27.59
N ASP A 4 6.64 -10.19 27.98
CA ASP A 4 7.95 -9.71 28.44
C ASP A 4 8.67 -8.87 27.38
N LEU A 5 8.60 -9.29 26.11
CA LEU A 5 9.19 -8.56 24.99
C LEU A 5 8.60 -7.15 24.83
N ASP A 6 7.27 -7.02 24.94
CA ASP A 6 6.58 -5.73 24.87
C ASP A 6 6.99 -4.83 26.04
N SER A 7 7.12 -5.42 27.24
CA SER A 7 7.57 -4.69 28.43
C SER A 7 9.01 -4.20 28.31
N GLN A 8 9.91 -4.99 27.71
CA GLN A 8 11.30 -4.60 27.45
C GLN A 8 11.43 -3.41 26.50
N ILE A 9 10.44 -3.18 25.62
CA ILE A 9 10.39 -2.01 24.73
C ILE A 9 9.51 -0.87 25.26
N GLY A 10 9.11 -0.94 26.55
CA GLY A 10 8.36 0.13 27.22
C GLY A 10 6.84 0.09 27.01
N ILE A 11 6.29 -0.98 26.42
CA ILE A 11 4.85 -1.22 26.31
C ILE A 11 4.44 -2.14 27.46
N SER A 12 4.11 -1.56 28.62
CA SER A 12 3.87 -2.32 29.85
C SER A 12 2.39 -2.52 30.18
N VAL A 13 1.47 -1.78 29.57
CA VAL A 13 0.04 -1.79 29.92
C VAL A 13 -0.86 -1.76 28.69
N TYR A 14 -2.10 -2.24 28.85
CA TYR A 14 -3.17 -2.14 27.85
C TYR A 14 -4.14 -1.00 28.20
N SER A 15 -4.75 -0.39 27.18
CA SER A 15 -5.78 0.66 27.36
C SER A 15 -7.16 0.10 27.76
N THR A 16 -7.35 -1.22 27.71
CA THR A 16 -8.60 -1.91 28.01
C THR A 16 -8.42 -2.91 29.16
N LYS A 17 -9.53 -3.31 29.79
CA LYS A 17 -9.55 -4.22 30.96
C LYS A 17 -10.10 -5.62 30.67
N PHE A 18 -10.65 -5.85 29.48
CA PHE A 18 -11.23 -7.14 29.11
C PHE A 18 -10.15 -8.12 28.63
N ASN A 19 -10.45 -9.42 28.70
CA ASN A 19 -9.54 -10.47 28.25
C ASN A 19 -9.29 -10.40 26.74
N GLY A 20 -8.06 -10.65 26.32
CA GLY A 20 -7.71 -10.73 24.90
C GLY A 20 -8.47 -11.86 24.19
N VAL A 21 -8.76 -11.66 22.90
CA VAL A 21 -9.49 -12.63 22.06
C VAL A 21 -8.63 -13.82 21.63
N GLY A 22 -7.30 -13.78 21.86
CA GLY A 22 -6.38 -14.81 21.38
C GLY A 22 -6.24 -14.83 19.86
N GLY A 23 -5.97 -16.01 19.30
CA GLY A 23 -5.88 -16.25 17.87
C GLY A 23 -4.55 -15.83 17.21
N LYS A 24 -4.51 -16.02 15.89
CA LYS A 24 -3.41 -15.73 14.98
C LYS A 24 -3.86 -14.77 13.89
N ILE A 25 -2.93 -13.89 13.49
CA ILE A 25 -3.06 -13.02 12.33
C ILE A 25 -2.07 -13.45 11.24
N ARG A 26 -2.33 -13.05 9.99
CA ARG A 26 -1.43 -13.28 8.84
C ARG A 26 -1.09 -14.76 8.58
N VAL A 27 -2.04 -15.66 8.81
CA VAL A 27 -1.87 -17.09 8.45
C VAL A 27 -1.74 -17.23 6.93
N THR A 28 -2.57 -16.50 6.19
CA THR A 28 -2.45 -16.28 4.75
C THR A 28 -2.39 -14.78 4.44
N PRO A 29 -1.84 -14.35 3.29
CA PRO A 29 -1.85 -12.93 2.90
C PRO A 29 -3.25 -12.31 2.83
N GLU A 30 -4.26 -13.12 2.52
CA GLU A 30 -5.67 -12.74 2.48
C GLU A 30 -6.23 -12.36 3.85
N ASP A 31 -5.64 -12.84 4.94
CA ASP A 31 -6.05 -12.48 6.30
C ASP A 31 -5.59 -11.06 6.70
N PHE A 32 -4.77 -10.42 5.85
CA PHE A 32 -4.22 -9.10 6.13
C PHE A 32 -4.26 -8.23 4.86
N GLU A 33 -5.36 -7.52 4.69
CA GLU A 33 -5.58 -6.62 3.57
C GLU A 33 -5.33 -5.16 3.97
N VAL A 34 -4.55 -4.43 3.17
CA VAL A 34 -4.21 -3.02 3.42
C VAL A 34 -4.54 -2.18 2.20
N SER A 35 -5.33 -1.12 2.38
CA SER A 35 -5.63 -0.14 1.33
C SER A 35 -5.15 1.25 1.75
N GLU A 36 -4.29 1.85 0.94
CA GLU A 36 -3.78 3.20 1.20
C GLU A 36 -4.89 4.26 1.05
N LYS A 37 -4.91 5.23 1.95
CA LYS A 37 -5.83 6.38 1.94
C LYS A 37 -5.04 7.66 1.67
N ILE A 38 -5.48 8.43 0.68
CA ILE A 38 -4.93 9.74 0.33
C ILE A 38 -5.94 10.85 0.61
N LEU A 39 -5.47 12.09 0.67
CA LEU A 39 -6.30 13.29 0.81
C LEU A 39 -7.38 13.33 -0.28
N GLU A 40 -8.61 13.68 0.12
CA GLU A 40 -9.73 13.77 -0.81
C GLU A 40 -9.45 14.75 -1.96
N LYS A 41 -8.88 15.92 -1.64
CA LYS A 41 -8.42 16.89 -2.65
C LYS A 41 -7.41 16.29 -3.65
N THR A 42 -6.56 15.39 -3.18
CA THR A 42 -5.56 14.72 -4.03
C THR A 42 -6.26 13.70 -4.91
N GLN A 43 -7.17 12.89 -4.36
CA GLN A 43 -7.98 11.95 -5.13
C GLN A 43 -8.80 12.65 -6.22
N ASN A 44 -9.45 13.76 -5.90
CA ASN A 44 -10.23 14.56 -6.85
C ASN A 44 -9.36 15.22 -7.93
N SER A 45 -8.05 15.38 -7.71
CA SER A 45 -7.12 15.92 -8.70
C SER A 45 -6.65 14.89 -9.74
N ILE A 46 -6.95 13.60 -9.54
CA ILE A 46 -6.63 12.50 -10.45
C ILE A 46 -7.70 12.43 -11.55
N ASN A 47 -7.79 13.48 -12.36
CA ASN A 47 -8.83 13.66 -13.39
C ASN A 47 -8.28 14.27 -14.68
N GLN A 48 -6.97 14.37 -14.80
CA GLN A 48 -6.33 14.92 -15.99
C GLN A 48 -6.16 13.83 -17.06
N GLU A 49 -6.16 14.23 -18.32
CA GLU A 49 -5.88 13.35 -19.47
C GLU A 49 -4.37 13.18 -19.73
N GLU A 50 -3.57 14.13 -19.25
CA GLU A 50 -2.12 14.15 -19.35
C GLU A 50 -1.44 14.63 -18.06
N GLY A 51 -0.15 14.33 -17.90
CA GLY A 51 0.66 14.76 -16.76
C GLY A 51 1.46 13.63 -16.14
N TYR A 52 1.54 13.60 -14.81
CA TYR A 52 2.15 12.51 -14.07
C TYR A 52 1.12 11.40 -13.88
N ALA A 53 1.41 10.22 -14.42
CA ALA A 53 0.49 9.09 -14.39
C ALA A 53 0.36 8.56 -12.96
N VAL A 54 -0.87 8.28 -12.55
CA VAL A 54 -1.18 7.70 -11.24
C VAL A 54 -1.81 6.33 -11.44
N TYR A 55 -1.35 5.39 -10.63
CA TYR A 55 -1.81 4.01 -10.63
C TYR A 55 -2.17 3.55 -9.24
N LYS A 56 -3.05 2.55 -9.18
CA LYS A 56 -3.18 1.67 -8.04
C LYS A 56 -2.31 0.43 -8.26
N LEU A 57 -1.33 0.23 -7.39
CA LEU A 57 -0.51 -0.97 -7.33
C LEU A 57 -1.10 -1.90 -6.28
N LYS A 58 -1.71 -3.00 -6.72
CA LYS A 58 -2.12 -4.11 -5.85
C LYS A 58 -1.02 -5.17 -5.87
N LYS A 59 -0.56 -5.64 -4.72
CA LYS A 59 0.51 -6.65 -4.62
C LYS A 59 0.19 -7.71 -3.56
N LYS A 60 0.76 -8.90 -3.73
CA LYS A 60 0.65 -10.07 -2.85
C LYS A 60 1.99 -10.79 -2.77
N ARG A 61 2.48 -11.07 -1.55
CA ARG A 61 3.74 -11.81 -1.31
C ARG A 61 4.98 -11.21 -2.00
N ILE A 62 5.02 -9.89 -2.11
CA ILE A 62 6.14 -9.10 -2.63
C ILE A 62 6.16 -7.74 -1.94
N ASP A 63 7.34 -7.19 -1.61
CA ASP A 63 7.44 -5.84 -1.08
C ASP A 63 7.33 -4.79 -2.19
N THR A 64 7.10 -3.54 -1.78
CA THR A 64 6.89 -2.42 -2.69
C THR A 64 8.09 -2.18 -3.62
N ASN A 65 9.33 -2.26 -3.13
CA ASN A 65 10.51 -1.92 -3.92
C ASN A 65 10.81 -2.96 -5.01
N HIS A 66 10.64 -4.24 -4.70
CA HIS A 66 10.78 -5.30 -5.70
C HIS A 66 9.68 -5.20 -6.77
N ALA A 67 8.43 -4.93 -6.40
CA ALA A 67 7.35 -4.72 -7.36
C ALA A 67 7.63 -3.53 -8.30
N LEU A 68 8.07 -2.39 -7.75
CA LEU A 68 8.42 -1.21 -8.55
C LEU A 68 9.61 -1.46 -9.48
N SER A 69 10.64 -2.17 -8.99
CA SER A 69 11.81 -2.56 -9.79
C SER A 69 11.41 -3.49 -10.95
N ASP A 70 10.53 -4.45 -10.70
CA ASP A 70 10.01 -5.36 -11.73
C ASP A 70 9.17 -4.63 -12.77
N ILE A 71 8.33 -3.68 -12.35
CA ILE A 71 7.56 -2.84 -13.27
C ILE A 71 8.48 -2.03 -14.17
N PHE A 72 9.52 -1.40 -13.61
CA PHE A 72 10.49 -0.63 -14.40
C PHE A 72 11.20 -1.52 -15.43
N ARG A 73 11.68 -2.71 -15.02
CA ARG A 73 12.34 -3.66 -15.93
C ARG A 73 11.43 -4.13 -17.07
N LYS A 74 10.16 -4.43 -16.78
CA LYS A 74 9.23 -5.03 -17.76
C LYS A 74 8.52 -4.00 -18.64
N LYS A 75 8.33 -2.77 -18.15
CA LYS A 75 7.48 -1.75 -18.81
C LYS A 75 8.19 -0.42 -19.04
N GLY A 76 9.42 -0.26 -18.58
CA GLY A 76 10.19 0.98 -18.76
C GLY A 76 9.68 2.19 -17.97
N ILE A 77 8.63 2.04 -17.15
CA ILE A 77 8.05 3.13 -16.37
C ILE A 77 8.62 3.17 -14.95
N ARG A 78 9.14 4.33 -14.54
CA ARG A 78 9.62 4.56 -13.18
C ARG A 78 8.51 5.16 -12.34
N LEU A 79 8.06 4.40 -11.35
CA LEU A 79 6.98 4.76 -10.42
C LEU A 79 7.54 4.96 -8.99
N LYS A 80 6.93 5.87 -8.25
CA LYS A 80 7.24 6.14 -6.84
C LYS A 80 6.02 5.87 -5.98
N SER A 81 6.21 5.17 -4.86
CA SER A 81 5.20 4.95 -3.82
C SER A 81 5.17 6.09 -2.80
N LEU A 82 4.01 6.33 -2.19
CA LEU A 82 3.85 7.28 -1.09
C LEU A 82 4.33 6.67 0.24
N GLY A 83 4.28 5.35 0.36
CA GLY A 83 4.84 4.58 1.48
C GLY A 83 5.13 3.13 1.07
N LEU A 84 5.94 2.46 1.89
CA LEU A 84 6.16 1.02 1.77
C LEU A 84 5.00 0.28 2.44
N LYS A 85 4.68 -0.92 1.93
CA LYS A 85 3.68 -1.82 2.52
C LYS A 85 4.25 -3.23 2.63
N ASP A 86 3.85 -3.94 3.69
CA ASP A 86 4.32 -5.28 4.01
C ASP A 86 4.20 -6.27 2.85
N ALA A 87 5.18 -7.16 2.71
CA ALA A 87 5.15 -8.22 1.71
C ALA A 87 4.17 -9.35 2.09
N SER A 88 4.01 -9.64 3.39
CA SER A 88 3.14 -10.69 3.94
C SER A 88 1.67 -10.25 4.07
N ALA A 89 1.14 -9.62 3.02
CA ALA A 89 -0.20 -9.05 2.98
C ALA A 89 -0.70 -8.94 1.53
N ILE A 90 -2.01 -8.75 1.35
CA ILE A 90 -2.56 -8.16 0.13
C ILE A 90 -2.63 -6.65 0.34
N THR A 91 -1.96 -5.87 -0.51
CA THR A 91 -1.89 -4.42 -0.33
C THR A 91 -2.24 -3.70 -1.61
N GLU A 92 -3.10 -2.69 -1.57
CA GLU A 92 -3.37 -1.74 -2.66
C GLU A 92 -2.89 -0.35 -2.25
N GLN A 93 -1.99 0.24 -3.03
CA GLN A 93 -1.39 1.53 -2.75
C GLN A 93 -1.33 2.43 -4.00
N PHE A 94 -1.22 3.73 -3.80
CA PHE A 94 -1.01 4.67 -4.89
C PHE A 94 0.47 4.69 -5.27
N VAL A 95 0.73 4.73 -6.58
CA VAL A 95 2.06 4.97 -7.14
C VAL A 95 1.96 5.97 -8.28
N CYS A 96 2.96 6.84 -8.40
CA CYS A 96 2.95 7.95 -9.36
C CYS A 96 4.24 7.99 -10.19
N SER A 97 4.13 8.34 -11.46
CA SER A 97 5.31 8.51 -12.32
C SER A 97 6.18 9.68 -11.85
N GLY A 98 7.50 9.51 -11.99
CA GLY A 98 8.44 10.59 -11.66
C GLY A 98 8.50 11.72 -12.69
N ASN A 99 8.07 11.43 -13.92
CA ASN A 99 8.08 12.34 -15.06
C ASN A 99 6.70 12.36 -15.73
N LYS A 100 6.40 13.44 -16.45
CA LYS A 100 5.24 13.49 -17.36
C LYS A 100 5.47 12.60 -18.57
N GLY A 101 4.41 12.03 -19.13
CA GLY A 101 4.51 11.28 -20.38
C GLY A 101 3.38 10.28 -20.56
N LYS A 102 3.54 9.40 -21.54
CA LYS A 102 2.57 8.35 -21.83
C LYS A 102 2.47 7.38 -20.64
N ALA A 103 1.25 7.17 -20.18
CA ALA A 103 0.93 6.08 -19.28
C ALA A 103 1.01 4.75 -20.03
N ILE A 104 1.39 3.69 -19.33
CA ILE A 104 1.10 2.32 -19.77
C ILE A 104 -0.35 1.95 -19.44
N GLU A 105 -0.89 1.01 -20.19
CA GLU A 105 -2.17 0.35 -19.89
C GLU A 105 -2.07 -0.50 -18.62
N ASP A 106 -3.24 -0.97 -18.16
CA ASP A 106 -3.34 -1.88 -17.04
C ASP A 106 -2.47 -3.12 -17.27
N TYR A 107 -1.77 -3.53 -16.22
CA TYR A 107 -0.79 -4.60 -16.31
C TYR A 107 -0.85 -5.47 -15.07
N SER A 108 -0.87 -6.79 -15.26
CA SER A 108 -0.95 -7.74 -14.16
C SER A 108 0.03 -8.88 -14.31
N THR A 109 0.43 -9.42 -13.17
CA THR A 109 1.22 -10.64 -12.99
C THR A 109 0.58 -11.44 -11.86
N GLU A 110 1.11 -12.62 -11.56
CA GLU A 110 0.69 -13.41 -10.40
C GLU A 110 0.89 -12.66 -9.06
N LYS A 111 1.94 -11.84 -8.95
CA LYS A 111 2.34 -11.20 -7.69
C LYS A 111 1.78 -9.79 -7.50
N TYR A 112 1.46 -9.10 -8.59
CA TYR A 112 0.97 -7.72 -8.53
C TYR A 112 0.18 -7.33 -9.79
N SER A 113 -0.71 -6.36 -9.62
CA SER A 113 -1.38 -5.64 -10.69
C SER A 113 -1.21 -4.14 -10.54
N LEU A 114 -1.17 -3.46 -11.68
CA LEU A 114 -1.05 -2.03 -11.81
C LEU A 114 -2.24 -1.55 -12.64
N ARG A 115 -3.13 -0.77 -12.03
CA ARG A 115 -4.29 -0.18 -12.68
C ARG A 115 -4.13 1.32 -12.83
N LYS A 116 -4.18 1.85 -14.05
CA LYS A 116 -4.16 3.29 -14.30
C LYS A 116 -5.45 3.89 -13.75
N ILE A 117 -5.32 4.99 -13.02
CA ILE A 117 -6.50 5.71 -12.49
C ILE A 117 -6.62 7.14 -13.01
N GLY A 118 -5.58 7.67 -13.66
CA GLY A 118 -5.61 8.98 -14.31
C GLY A 118 -4.25 9.67 -14.24
N PHE A 119 -4.26 10.99 -14.41
CA PHE A 119 -3.08 11.83 -14.29
C PHE A 119 -3.30 12.98 -13.30
N VAL A 120 -2.18 13.51 -12.78
CA VAL A 120 -2.13 14.70 -11.94
C VAL A 120 -1.16 15.73 -12.50
N LYS A 121 -1.41 17.02 -12.21
CA LYS A 121 -0.53 18.13 -12.67
C LYS A 121 0.81 18.17 -11.94
N LYS A 122 0.84 17.77 -10.67
CA LYS A 122 2.02 17.69 -9.81
C LYS A 122 2.13 16.25 -9.26
N PRO A 123 3.34 15.67 -9.16
CA PRO A 123 3.50 14.29 -8.74
C PRO A 123 3.06 14.11 -7.29
N LEU A 124 2.50 12.93 -6.99
CA LEU A 124 2.12 12.58 -5.61
C LEU A 124 3.36 12.43 -4.71
N SER A 125 3.17 12.75 -3.44
CA SER A 125 4.21 12.72 -2.42
C SER A 125 3.71 12.04 -1.13
N LYS A 126 4.61 11.78 -0.18
CA LYS A 126 4.24 11.20 1.12
C LYS A 126 3.23 12.08 1.89
N LYS A 127 3.22 13.40 1.66
CA LYS A 127 2.31 14.36 2.31
C LYS A 127 0.86 14.19 1.87
N ASP A 128 0.62 13.50 0.75
CA ASP A 128 -0.72 13.24 0.23
C ASP A 128 -1.39 12.05 0.91
N MET A 129 -0.64 11.22 1.65
CA MET A 129 -1.16 10.07 2.37
C MET A 129 -1.75 10.49 3.72
N ILE A 130 -2.96 10.02 4.04
CA ILE A 130 -3.59 10.21 5.36
C ILE A 130 -3.30 8.99 6.26
N GLY A 131 -3.27 7.80 5.67
CA GLY A 131 -3.07 6.56 6.41
C GLY A 131 -3.41 5.33 5.60
N ASN A 132 -3.80 4.27 6.29
CA ASN A 132 -4.14 2.99 5.69
C ASN A 132 -5.45 2.46 6.31
N HIS A 133 -6.26 1.84 5.49
CA HIS A 133 -7.39 1.05 5.94
C HIS A 133 -6.97 -0.42 5.99
N PHE A 134 -7.13 -1.04 7.16
CA PHE A 134 -6.79 -2.44 7.40
C PHE A 134 -8.06 -3.26 7.51
N LYS A 135 -8.08 -4.40 6.82
CA LYS A 135 -9.04 -5.47 7.05
C LYS A 135 -8.24 -6.70 7.47
N ILE A 136 -8.42 -7.10 8.72
CA ILE A 136 -7.62 -8.15 9.37
C ILE A 136 -8.58 -9.26 9.80
N LYS A 137 -8.26 -10.49 9.40
CA LYS A 137 -8.93 -11.68 9.91
C LYS A 137 -8.07 -12.30 11.02
N ILE A 138 -8.72 -12.53 12.16
CA ILE A 138 -8.16 -13.29 13.27
C ILE A 138 -8.72 -14.70 13.15
N SER A 139 -7.85 -15.71 13.17
CA SER A 139 -8.20 -17.14 13.11
C SER A 139 -7.60 -17.85 14.31
N ASP A 140 -8.06 -19.05 14.65
CA ASP A 140 -7.53 -19.79 15.81
C ASP A 140 -6.09 -20.35 15.60
#